data_AF-A0AAV8ZQH8-F1
#
_entry.id   AF-A0AAV8ZQH8-F1
#
_cell.length_a   1.000
_cell.length_b   1.000
_cell.length_c   1.000
_cell.angle_alpha   90.00
_cell.angle_beta   90.00
_cell.angle_gamma   90.00
#
_symmetry.space_group_name_H-M   'P 1'
#
loop_
_entity.id
_entity.type
_entity.pdbx_description
1 polymer ?
#
loop_
_entity_poly.entity_id
_entity_poly.type
_entity_poly.pdbx_seq_one_letter_code
_entity_poly.pdbx_strand_id
1 'polypeptide(L)'
;MSEIKEFESVEEILKKLPKDDFDKVYRIFFGQGIYMINVSAEAKNLSSQYNIELVSCGFNCKEEQIRSPRVIRVGLFQHHHPVHTSTSVGKTREHMFKLPKKPLKWLIKEVLMCSVSRKHGVNMPFTFCTREKTPWCEYAESAEHGPTTLYLAELGNAAIANGYFTCAINRVGMETFEHEFTSGNGQPAHKDFGHFYGSSYVSAPNGTRSPVRTGLSRTMNGLLIAEFDLNLCRQVKDHWGFQ
;
A
#
# COMPACT_ATOMS: atom_id res chain seq x y z
N MET A 1 19.89 16.46 -12.20
CA MET A 1 19.31 15.34 -11.44
C MET A 1 19.92 15.37 -10.06
N SER A 2 19.19 15.77 -9.03
CA SER A 2 19.66 15.56 -7.66
C SER A 2 19.54 14.07 -7.36
N GLU A 3 20.66 13.35 -7.33
CA GLU A 3 20.73 11.98 -6.81
C GLU A 3 20.50 12.01 -5.28
N ILE A 4 19.27 12.32 -4.87
CA ILE A 4 18.87 12.08 -3.50
C ILE A 4 18.74 10.57 -3.38
N LYS A 5 19.77 9.93 -2.80
CA LYS A 5 19.73 8.51 -2.47
C LYS A 5 18.71 8.32 -1.35
N GLU A 6 17.50 7.97 -1.74
CA GLU A 6 16.43 7.67 -0.79
C GLU A 6 16.84 6.49 0.10
N PHE A 7 16.56 6.60 1.40
CA PHE A 7 16.72 5.49 2.30
C PHE A 7 15.58 4.49 2.10
N GLU A 8 15.89 3.20 2.23
CA GLU A 8 14.98 2.11 1.91
C GLU A 8 13.73 2.12 2.80
N SER A 9 13.92 2.33 4.10
CA SER A 9 12.87 2.25 5.11
C SER A 9 13.36 2.88 6.43
N VAL A 10 12.45 3.41 7.26
CA VAL A 10 12.77 3.93 8.60
C VAL A 10 13.42 2.82 9.45
N GLU A 11 13.09 1.58 9.12
CA GLU A 11 13.48 0.34 9.73
C GLU A 11 14.96 0.07 9.65
N GLU A 12 15.53 0.17 8.45
CA GLU A 12 16.95 -0.04 8.23
C GLU A 12 17.80 1.00 8.99
N ILE A 13 17.20 2.15 9.30
CA ILE A 13 17.82 3.16 10.15
C ILE A 13 17.69 2.74 11.62
N LEU A 14 16.50 2.38 12.08
CA LEU A 14 16.27 2.01 13.49
C LEU A 14 17.05 0.76 13.92
N LYS A 15 17.26 -0.21 13.02
CA LYS A 15 18.07 -1.41 13.28
C LYS A 15 19.52 -1.12 13.68
N LYS A 16 20.02 0.08 13.41
CA LYS A 16 21.37 0.53 13.79
C LYS A 16 21.47 0.89 15.28
N LEU A 17 20.35 1.05 15.97
CA LEU A 17 20.32 1.32 17.40
C LEU A 17 20.68 0.06 18.21
N PRO A 18 21.25 0.23 19.41
CA PRO A 18 21.37 -0.86 20.38
C PRO A 18 20.00 -1.50 20.64
N LYS A 19 19.96 -2.81 20.85
CA LYS A 19 18.72 -3.58 20.99
C LYS A 19 17.74 -2.97 22.00
N ASP A 20 18.23 -2.55 23.16
CA ASP A 20 17.39 -1.99 24.22
C ASP A 20 16.72 -0.68 23.80
N ASP A 21 17.41 0.16 23.04
CA ASP A 21 16.86 1.42 22.54
C ASP A 21 15.96 1.19 21.33
N PHE A 22 16.32 0.25 20.45
CA PHE A 22 15.45 -0.23 19.40
C PHE A 22 14.11 -0.69 19.97
N ASP A 23 14.11 -1.54 21.00
CA ASP A 23 12.89 -2.09 21.60
C ASP A 23 12.01 -1.00 22.24
N LYS A 24 12.63 0.00 22.90
CA LYS A 24 11.91 1.17 23.46
C LYS A 24 11.25 2.00 22.37
N VAL A 25 12.02 2.40 21.35
CA VAL A 25 11.55 3.22 20.23
C VAL A 25 10.47 2.47 19.47
N TYR A 26 10.72 1.20 19.16
CA TYR A 26 9.78 0.33 18.45
C TYR A 26 8.43 0.23 19.18
N ARG A 27 8.45 0.03 20.50
CA ARG A 27 7.22 -0.03 21.29
C ARG A 27 6.40 1.26 21.20
N ILE A 28 7.05 2.42 21.23
CA ILE A 28 6.38 3.74 21.17
C ILE A 28 5.76 3.98 19.80
N PHE A 29 6.50 3.70 18.73
CA PHE A 29 6.03 4.00 17.38
C PHE A 29 5.04 2.98 16.82
N PHE A 30 5.17 1.69 17.19
CA PHE A 30 4.45 0.60 16.51
C PHE A 30 3.47 -0.17 17.40
N GLY A 31 3.58 -0.01 18.72
CA GLY A 31 2.76 -0.76 19.69
C GLY A 31 3.24 -2.21 19.85
N GLN A 32 2.34 -3.06 20.36
CA GLN A 32 2.63 -4.46 20.70
C GLN A 32 1.53 -5.39 20.18
N GLY A 33 1.77 -6.71 20.27
CA GLY A 33 0.77 -7.73 19.94
C GLY A 33 0.68 -8.03 18.44
N ILE A 34 1.83 -8.06 17.76
CA ILE A 34 1.94 -8.33 16.33
C ILE A 34 2.72 -9.63 16.13
N TYR A 35 2.27 -10.47 15.22
CA TYR A 35 2.96 -11.70 14.81
C TYR A 35 3.18 -11.73 13.30
N MET A 36 4.15 -12.53 12.86
CA MET A 36 4.39 -12.74 11.43
C MET A 36 3.53 -13.91 10.95
N ILE A 37 2.78 -13.71 9.87
CA ILE A 37 1.99 -14.79 9.27
C ILE A 37 2.91 -15.58 8.33
N ASN A 38 2.88 -16.90 8.41
CA ASN A 38 3.61 -17.71 7.43
C ASN A 38 2.90 -17.66 6.08
N VAL A 39 3.60 -17.16 5.06
CA VAL A 39 3.11 -17.13 3.68
C VAL A 39 3.64 -18.37 2.93
N SER A 40 2.85 -18.90 1.99
CA SER A 40 3.19 -20.12 1.24
C SER A 40 4.51 -19.98 0.48
N ALA A 41 5.21 -21.11 0.26
CA ALA A 41 6.45 -21.12 -0.51
C ALA A 41 6.23 -20.63 -1.96
N GLU A 42 5.08 -20.96 -2.56
CA GLU A 42 4.69 -20.49 -3.88
C GLU A 42 4.57 -18.96 -3.94
N ALA A 43 3.94 -18.34 -2.94
CA ALA A 43 3.84 -16.89 -2.85
C ALA A 43 5.21 -16.22 -2.70
N LYS A 44 6.12 -16.79 -1.90
CA LYS A 44 7.52 -16.30 -1.79
C LYS A 44 8.31 -16.45 -3.09
N ASN A 45 8.08 -17.53 -3.83
CA ASN A 45 8.69 -17.76 -5.14
C ASN A 45 8.18 -16.75 -6.17
N LEU A 46 6.87 -16.50 -6.19
CA LEU A 46 6.25 -15.49 -7.06
C LEU A 46 6.74 -14.09 -6.68
N SER A 47 6.82 -13.75 -5.39
CA SER A 47 7.31 -12.43 -4.98
C SER A 47 8.75 -12.19 -5.47
N SER A 48 9.60 -13.21 -5.34
CA SER A 48 10.99 -13.18 -5.83
C SER A 48 11.06 -13.09 -7.36
N GLN A 49 10.25 -13.88 -8.07
CA GLN A 49 10.21 -13.89 -9.55
C GLN A 49 9.81 -12.53 -10.13
N TYR A 50 8.88 -11.83 -9.49
CA TYR A 50 8.35 -10.54 -9.96
C TYR A 50 9.01 -9.33 -9.28
N ASN A 51 10.05 -9.56 -8.47
CA ASN A 51 10.74 -8.52 -7.70
C ASN A 51 9.77 -7.64 -6.89
N ILE A 52 8.86 -8.30 -6.18
CA ILE A 52 7.88 -7.68 -5.28
C ILE A 52 8.30 -8.02 -3.86
N GLU A 53 8.47 -6.99 -3.04
CA GLU A 53 8.65 -7.16 -1.60
C GLU A 53 7.39 -7.79 -1.00
N LEU A 54 7.52 -8.94 -0.35
CA LEU A 54 6.40 -9.62 0.29
C LEU A 54 6.54 -9.57 1.80
N VAL A 55 5.50 -9.01 2.41
CA VAL A 55 5.47 -8.77 3.84
C VAL A 55 4.15 -9.30 4.40
N SER A 56 4.19 -9.84 5.62
CA SER A 56 2.99 -10.31 6.31
C SER A 56 2.97 -9.99 7.80
N CYS A 57 1.82 -9.61 8.34
CA CYS A 57 1.65 -9.36 9.77
C CYS A 57 0.22 -9.71 10.24
N GLY A 58 0.08 -10.21 11.46
CA GLY A 58 -1.21 -10.41 12.11
C GLY A 58 -1.28 -9.65 13.44
N PHE A 59 -2.49 -9.30 13.86
CA PHE A 59 -2.75 -8.55 15.09
C PHE A 59 -3.45 -9.43 16.11
N ASN A 60 -2.89 -9.50 17.31
CA ASN A 60 -3.47 -10.28 18.40
C ASN A 60 -4.83 -9.71 18.81
N CYS A 61 -5.80 -10.60 18.96
CA CYS A 61 -7.13 -10.33 19.49
C CYS A 61 -7.39 -11.31 20.62
N LYS A 62 -8.07 -10.87 21.69
CA LYS A 62 -8.41 -11.77 22.79
C LYS A 62 -9.54 -12.70 22.35
N GLU A 63 -9.47 -13.97 22.74
CA GLU A 63 -10.57 -14.91 22.51
C GLU A 63 -11.79 -14.50 23.33
N GLU A 64 -12.97 -14.59 22.72
CA GLU A 64 -14.24 -14.30 23.38
C GLU A 64 -15.01 -15.61 23.64
N GLN A 65 -15.57 -15.75 24.84
CA GLN A 65 -16.31 -16.97 25.23
C GLN A 65 -17.58 -17.20 24.38
N ILE A 66 -18.22 -16.13 23.93
CA ILE A 66 -19.53 -16.17 23.26
C ILE A 66 -19.47 -15.87 21.76
N ARG A 67 -18.29 -15.55 21.23
CA ARG A 67 -18.14 -15.18 19.82
C ARG A 67 -16.90 -15.83 19.25
N SER A 68 -17.08 -16.47 18.10
CA SER A 68 -15.96 -16.95 17.32
C SER A 68 -15.10 -15.79 16.79
N PRO A 69 -13.78 -16.00 16.61
CA PRO A 69 -12.91 -15.08 15.91
C PRO A 69 -13.44 -14.73 14.51
N ARG A 70 -13.42 -13.45 14.15
CA ARG A 70 -13.81 -12.95 12.83
C ARG A 70 -12.56 -12.57 12.04
N VAL A 71 -11.74 -13.58 11.74
CA VAL A 71 -10.44 -13.40 11.10
C VAL A 71 -10.61 -13.11 9.60
N ILE A 72 -9.99 -12.03 9.13
CA ILE A 72 -9.90 -11.65 7.72
C ILE A 72 -8.44 -11.39 7.34
N ARG A 73 -8.12 -11.48 6.05
CA ARG A 73 -6.84 -11.04 5.49
C ARG A 73 -7.03 -9.92 4.48
N VAL A 74 -6.12 -8.95 4.50
CA VAL A 74 -6.14 -7.74 3.67
C VAL A 74 -4.76 -7.53 3.05
N GLY A 75 -4.73 -7.00 1.84
CA GLY A 75 -3.58 -6.99 0.95
C GLY A 75 -3.38 -5.59 0.43
N LEU A 76 -2.24 -5.00 0.77
CA LEU A 76 -1.88 -3.67 0.35
C LEU A 76 -0.80 -3.81 -0.70
N PHE A 77 -1.13 -3.46 -1.94
CA PHE A 77 -0.17 -3.49 -3.04
C PHE A 77 0.25 -2.07 -3.40
N GLN A 78 1.55 -1.80 -3.30
CA GLN A 78 2.18 -0.57 -3.81
C GLN A 78 3.06 -0.90 -5.00
N HIS A 79 3.08 -0.01 -5.99
CA HIS A 79 3.88 -0.22 -7.18
C HIS A 79 4.32 1.09 -7.84
N HIS A 80 5.35 0.99 -8.67
CA HIS A 80 5.81 2.03 -9.58
C HIS A 80 4.84 2.19 -10.74
N HIS A 81 4.82 3.37 -11.34
CA HIS A 81 4.18 3.50 -12.65
C HIS A 81 4.91 2.60 -13.67
N PRO A 82 4.21 1.70 -14.40
CA PRO A 82 4.86 0.63 -15.16
C PRO A 82 5.51 1.09 -16.46
N VAL A 83 5.26 2.32 -16.89
CA VAL A 83 5.74 2.89 -18.15
C VAL A 83 6.12 4.36 -17.95
N HIS A 84 6.84 4.95 -18.90
CA HIS A 84 7.12 6.38 -18.88
C HIS A 84 5.84 7.20 -19.11
N THR A 85 5.73 8.38 -18.52
CA THR A 85 4.52 9.24 -18.56
C THR A 85 4.14 9.73 -19.96
N SER A 86 5.09 9.76 -20.90
CA SER A 86 4.84 10.08 -22.32
C SER A 86 4.20 8.92 -23.10
N THR A 87 4.01 7.76 -22.48
CA THR A 87 3.32 6.63 -23.10
C THR A 87 1.85 6.96 -23.29
N SER A 88 1.29 6.62 -24.45
CA SER A 88 -0.12 6.91 -24.74
C SER A 88 -1.06 6.29 -23.70
N VAL A 89 -2.16 7.00 -23.40
CA VAL A 89 -3.14 6.61 -22.38
C VAL A 89 -3.60 5.16 -22.54
N GLY A 90 -3.93 4.74 -23.77
CA GLY A 90 -4.33 3.37 -24.07
C GLY A 90 -3.26 2.33 -23.70
N LYS A 91 -1.99 2.55 -24.13
CA LYS A 91 -0.88 1.66 -23.82
C LYS A 91 -0.56 1.64 -22.33
N THR A 92 -0.62 2.78 -21.65
CA THR A 92 -0.42 2.85 -20.20
C THR A 92 -1.46 2.03 -19.46
N ARG A 93 -2.74 2.15 -19.83
CA ARG A 93 -3.82 1.33 -19.26
C ARG A 93 -3.61 -0.16 -19.52
N GLU A 94 -3.21 -0.54 -20.73
CA GLU A 94 -2.87 -1.93 -21.02
C GLU A 94 -1.76 -2.46 -20.12
N HIS A 95 -0.68 -1.70 -19.91
CA HIS A 95 0.42 -2.13 -19.03
C HIS A 95 -0.04 -2.23 -17.57
N MET A 96 -0.85 -1.28 -17.10
CA MET A 96 -1.47 -1.33 -15.77
C MET A 96 -2.33 -2.58 -15.59
N PHE A 97 -3.13 -2.97 -16.59
CA PHE A 97 -3.96 -4.18 -16.52
C PHE A 97 -3.18 -5.48 -16.84
N LYS A 98 -1.99 -5.38 -17.42
CA LYS A 98 -1.04 -6.49 -17.63
C LYS A 98 -0.10 -6.69 -16.44
N LEU A 99 -0.01 -5.73 -15.50
CA LEU A 99 0.63 -5.95 -14.21
C LEU A 99 0.16 -7.28 -13.64
N PRO A 100 1.08 -8.11 -13.13
CA PRO A 100 0.95 -9.57 -13.09
C PRO A 100 -0.35 -10.07 -12.45
N LYS A 101 -1.43 -10.16 -13.25
CA LYS A 101 -2.75 -10.62 -12.82
C LYS A 101 -2.68 -11.98 -12.14
N LYS A 102 -1.81 -12.88 -12.62
CA LYS A 102 -1.64 -14.23 -12.09
C LYS A 102 -0.93 -14.24 -10.71
N PRO A 103 0.28 -13.67 -10.55
CA PRO A 103 0.93 -13.55 -9.24
C PRO A 103 0.13 -12.77 -8.23
N LEU A 104 -0.47 -11.63 -8.61
CA LEU A 104 -1.33 -10.84 -7.73
C LEU A 104 -2.56 -11.66 -7.33
N LYS A 105 -3.32 -12.27 -8.25
CA LYS A 105 -4.46 -13.13 -7.89
C LYS A 105 -4.07 -14.33 -7.01
N TRP A 106 -2.87 -14.90 -7.20
CA TRP A 106 -2.37 -16.01 -6.37
C TRP A 106 -1.92 -15.56 -4.98
N LEU A 107 -1.19 -14.45 -4.90
CA LEU A 107 -0.80 -13.81 -3.64
C LEU A 107 -2.02 -13.30 -2.85
N ILE A 108 -3.12 -13.01 -3.56
CA ILE A 108 -4.34 -12.35 -3.06
C ILE A 108 -5.53 -13.32 -2.93
N LYS A 109 -5.31 -14.64 -3.07
CA LYS A 109 -6.39 -15.65 -3.15
C LYS A 109 -7.39 -15.64 -1.97
N GLU A 110 -7.05 -14.98 -0.85
CA GLU A 110 -7.89 -14.84 0.35
C GLU A 110 -7.87 -13.41 0.94
N VAL A 111 -7.50 -12.41 0.16
CA VAL A 111 -7.02 -11.13 0.70
C VAL A 111 -7.79 -9.95 0.10
N LEU A 112 -8.41 -9.09 0.92
CA LEU A 112 -9.04 -7.85 0.46
C LEU A 112 -7.97 -6.91 -0.10
N MET A 113 -7.94 -6.68 -1.41
CA MET A 113 -7.01 -5.72 -1.98
C MET A 113 -7.50 -4.28 -1.79
N CYS A 114 -6.79 -3.51 -0.96
CA CYS A 114 -6.78 -2.08 -1.14
C CYS A 114 -5.61 -1.79 -2.10
N SER A 115 -5.91 -1.41 -3.34
CA SER A 115 -4.94 -0.67 -4.16
C SER A 115 -4.96 0.78 -3.72
N VAL A 116 -3.89 1.54 -4.03
CA VAL A 116 -3.82 3.01 -3.94
C VAL A 116 -5.23 3.60 -4.10
N SER A 117 -5.69 4.36 -3.09
CA SER A 117 -7.10 4.73 -2.94
C SER A 117 -7.71 5.20 -4.28
N ARG A 118 -9.00 4.90 -4.54
CA ARG A 118 -9.76 5.41 -5.71
C ARG A 118 -9.60 6.91 -5.99
N LYS A 119 -9.10 7.68 -5.01
CA LYS A 119 -8.81 9.12 -5.06
C LYS A 119 -7.44 9.51 -5.63
N HIS A 120 -6.48 8.59 -5.80
CA HIS A 120 -5.08 8.90 -6.16
C HIS A 120 -4.65 8.41 -7.57
N GLY A 121 -5.61 8.15 -8.46
CA GLY A 121 -5.32 7.86 -9.87
C GLY A 121 -4.50 6.58 -10.09
N VAL A 122 -4.99 5.42 -9.62
CA VAL A 122 -4.31 4.12 -9.77
C VAL A 122 -3.95 3.83 -11.23
N ASN A 123 -4.85 4.18 -12.14
CA ASN A 123 -4.75 3.89 -13.57
C ASN A 123 -3.94 4.93 -14.37
N MET A 124 -3.36 5.95 -13.71
CA MET A 124 -2.67 7.06 -14.36
C MET A 124 -1.39 7.47 -13.62
N PRO A 125 -0.47 8.19 -14.27
CA PRO A 125 0.54 8.97 -13.57
C PRO A 125 -0.10 10.11 -12.76
N PHE A 126 0.59 10.65 -11.77
CA PHE A 126 0.10 11.73 -10.91
C PHE A 126 0.25 13.10 -11.58
N THR A 127 -0.55 13.31 -12.61
CA THR A 127 -0.34 14.38 -13.60
C THR A 127 -0.84 15.77 -13.17
N PHE A 128 -1.53 15.89 -12.04
CA PHE A 128 -2.14 17.15 -11.59
C PHE A 128 -1.12 18.29 -11.41
N CYS A 129 0.15 17.95 -11.17
CA CYS A 129 1.26 18.90 -11.09
C CYS A 129 1.48 19.70 -12.39
N THR A 130 1.22 19.08 -13.54
CA THR A 130 1.37 19.70 -14.86
C THR A 130 0.30 20.75 -15.13
N ARG A 131 -0.87 20.62 -14.49
CA ARG A 131 -2.09 21.43 -14.75
C ARG A 131 -2.62 21.34 -16.19
N GLU A 132 -2.13 20.39 -16.96
CA GLU A 132 -2.59 20.14 -18.32
C GLU A 132 -3.90 19.34 -18.28
N LYS A 133 -4.76 19.54 -19.29
CA LYS A 133 -5.99 18.76 -19.43
C LYS A 133 -5.81 17.58 -20.38
N THR A 134 -5.07 17.76 -21.46
CA THR A 134 -4.81 16.72 -22.46
C THR A 134 -3.37 16.26 -22.33
N PRO A 135 -3.09 14.94 -22.34
CA PRO A 135 -4.05 13.83 -22.49
C PRO A 135 -4.67 13.36 -21.16
N TRP A 136 -4.38 14.02 -20.03
CA TRP A 136 -4.68 13.51 -18.68
C TRP A 136 -6.15 13.26 -18.39
N CYS A 137 -7.07 14.08 -18.90
CA CYS A 137 -8.50 13.88 -18.74
C CYS A 137 -9.02 12.61 -19.45
N GLU A 138 -8.28 12.03 -20.40
CA GLU A 138 -8.66 10.76 -21.06
C GLU A 138 -8.53 9.54 -20.14
N TYR A 139 -7.84 9.67 -19.00
CA TYR A 139 -7.82 8.63 -17.96
C TYR A 139 -9.11 8.56 -17.14
N ALA A 140 -9.98 9.57 -17.24
CA ALA A 140 -11.27 9.56 -16.57
C ALA A 140 -12.13 8.39 -17.07
N GLU A 141 -12.75 7.68 -16.15
CA GLU A 141 -13.61 6.54 -16.42
C GLU A 141 -14.84 6.55 -15.51
N SER A 142 -15.86 5.78 -15.87
CA SER A 142 -17.05 5.62 -15.01
C SER A 142 -16.64 5.07 -13.64
N ALA A 143 -17.13 5.69 -12.57
CA ALA A 143 -16.85 5.22 -11.21
C ALA A 143 -17.43 3.83 -10.93
N GLU A 144 -18.54 3.48 -11.59
CA GLU A 144 -19.29 2.23 -11.37
C GLU A 144 -18.94 1.15 -12.40
N HIS A 145 -18.69 1.55 -13.66
CA HIS A 145 -18.52 0.64 -14.78
C HIS A 145 -17.18 0.83 -15.51
N GLY A 146 -16.29 1.65 -14.97
CA GLY A 146 -14.96 1.86 -15.53
C GLY A 146 -14.13 0.58 -15.45
N PRO A 147 -13.21 0.37 -16.40
CA PRO A 147 -12.41 -0.84 -16.44
C PRO A 147 -11.49 -0.98 -15.21
N THR A 148 -11.08 0.11 -14.55
CA THR A 148 -10.35 0.03 -13.28
C THR A 148 -11.27 -0.44 -12.17
N THR A 149 -12.50 0.07 -12.08
CA THR A 149 -13.49 -0.43 -11.12
C THR A 149 -13.78 -1.93 -11.32
N LEU A 150 -14.00 -2.36 -12.55
CA LEU A 150 -14.25 -3.78 -12.87
C LEU A 150 -13.03 -4.65 -12.58
N TYR A 151 -11.82 -4.18 -12.95
CA TYR A 151 -10.57 -4.86 -12.63
C TYR A 151 -10.36 -5.02 -11.12
N LEU A 152 -10.60 -3.97 -10.35
CA LEU A 152 -10.51 -4.01 -8.88
C LEU A 152 -11.62 -4.87 -8.27
N ALA A 153 -12.83 -4.89 -8.85
CA ALA A 153 -13.91 -5.74 -8.40
C ALA A 153 -13.60 -7.23 -8.64
N GLU A 154 -13.02 -7.59 -9.80
CA GLU A 154 -12.53 -8.95 -10.07
C GLU A 154 -11.43 -9.38 -9.08
N LEU A 155 -10.63 -8.45 -8.57
CA LEU A 155 -9.62 -8.70 -7.56
C LEU A 155 -10.18 -8.68 -6.13
N GLY A 156 -11.31 -8.00 -5.90
CA GLY A 156 -11.84 -7.66 -4.58
C GLY A 156 -13.14 -8.34 -4.16
N ASN A 157 -13.71 -9.25 -4.97
CA ASN A 157 -15.02 -9.89 -4.73
C ASN A 157 -15.06 -10.88 -3.52
N ALA A 158 -14.17 -10.72 -2.53
CA ALA A 158 -13.98 -11.64 -1.41
C ALA A 158 -14.15 -11.00 0.00
N ALA A 159 -14.47 -9.71 0.15
CA ALA A 159 -14.52 -9.13 1.51
C ALA A 159 -15.50 -7.96 1.70
N ILE A 160 -16.33 -8.07 2.75
CA ILE A 160 -17.35 -7.11 3.16
C ILE A 160 -17.26 -6.80 4.68
N ALA A 161 -17.52 -5.52 5.00
CA ALA A 161 -18.06 -4.91 6.23
C ALA A 161 -17.17 -4.58 7.45
N ASN A 162 -16.78 -3.30 7.46
CA ASN A 162 -16.78 -2.27 8.52
C ASN A 162 -16.94 -2.66 10.02
N GLY A 163 -15.77 -2.68 10.67
CA GLY A 163 -15.39 -2.01 11.92
C GLY A 163 -13.86 -1.85 11.81
N TYR A 164 -13.37 -0.65 11.54
CA TYR A 164 -12.34 -0.50 10.50
C TYR A 164 -10.88 -0.53 10.98
N PHE A 165 -10.09 -1.40 10.37
CA PHE A 165 -8.65 -1.26 10.24
C PHE A 165 -8.35 -0.20 9.17
N THR A 166 -7.32 0.62 9.37
CA THR A 166 -6.92 1.60 8.34
C THR A 166 -5.76 1.03 7.53
N CYS A 167 -5.89 1.07 6.20
CA CYS A 167 -4.88 0.65 5.26
C CYS A 167 -4.33 1.89 4.53
N ALA A 168 -3.12 2.32 4.88
CA ALA A 168 -2.45 3.42 4.23
C ALA A 168 -1.61 2.88 3.08
N ILE A 169 -1.85 3.36 1.86
CA ILE A 169 -1.13 2.93 0.66
C ILE A 169 -0.66 4.16 -0.08
N ASN A 170 0.61 4.18 -0.45
CA ASN A 170 1.19 5.19 -1.30
C ASN A 170 1.84 4.55 -2.52
N ARG A 171 2.01 5.35 -3.57
CA ARG A 171 2.81 4.98 -4.75
C ARG A 171 4.30 4.93 -4.37
N VAL A 172 5.12 4.25 -5.18
CA VAL A 172 6.59 4.28 -5.08
C VAL A 172 7.23 4.78 -6.38
N GLY A 173 8.43 5.33 -6.25
CA GLY A 173 9.27 5.75 -7.37
C GLY A 173 9.12 7.22 -7.73
N MET A 174 9.65 7.60 -8.89
CA MET A 174 9.59 8.97 -9.40
C MET A 174 8.89 8.99 -10.75
N GLU A 175 8.11 10.03 -10.99
CA GLU A 175 7.48 10.29 -12.29
C GLU A 175 8.02 11.59 -12.87
N THR A 176 8.41 11.55 -14.14
CA THR A 176 8.90 12.69 -14.91
C THR A 176 7.96 12.98 -16.05
N PHE A 177 7.65 14.24 -16.31
CA PHE A 177 6.69 14.65 -17.34
C PHE A 177 7.40 15.28 -18.56
N GLU A 178 6.71 15.31 -19.70
CA GLU A 178 7.27 15.82 -20.95
C GLU A 178 7.51 17.33 -20.89
N HIS A 179 6.52 18.08 -20.41
CA HIS A 179 6.58 19.53 -20.25
C HIS A 179 7.01 19.93 -18.84
N GLU A 180 7.67 21.07 -18.74
CA GLU A 180 8.06 21.64 -17.46
C GLU A 180 6.86 22.24 -16.72
N PHE A 181 6.88 22.15 -15.40
CA PHE A 181 5.90 22.79 -14.53
C PHE A 181 6.59 23.40 -13.31
N THR A 182 5.86 24.24 -12.58
CA THR A 182 6.36 24.87 -11.34
C THR A 182 5.55 24.39 -10.14
N SER A 183 6.22 24.21 -9.00
CA SER A 183 5.59 23.78 -7.75
C SER A 183 5.03 24.93 -6.90
N GLY A 184 5.14 26.18 -7.36
CA GLY A 184 4.66 27.36 -6.62
C GLY A 184 5.50 27.74 -5.38
N ASN A 185 6.72 27.19 -5.26
CA ASN A 185 7.66 27.42 -4.15
C ASN A 185 8.77 28.44 -4.51
N GLY A 186 8.63 29.15 -5.63
CA GLY A 186 9.63 30.11 -6.12
C GLY A 186 10.89 29.47 -6.74
N GLN A 187 10.95 28.15 -6.85
CA GLN A 187 12.05 27.45 -7.53
C GLN A 187 11.83 27.40 -9.05
N PRO A 188 12.89 27.11 -9.85
CA PRO A 188 12.78 26.96 -11.29
C PRO A 188 11.77 25.88 -11.71
N ALA A 189 11.27 26.01 -12.94
CA ALA A 189 10.46 24.97 -13.55
C ALA A 189 11.28 23.70 -13.73
N HIS A 190 10.62 22.55 -13.62
CA HIS A 190 11.25 21.24 -13.67
C HIS A 190 10.28 20.22 -14.27
N LYS A 191 10.77 19.00 -14.49
CA LYS A 191 9.99 17.91 -15.11
C LYS A 191 9.69 16.79 -14.13
N ASP A 192 10.43 16.70 -13.02
CA ASP A 192 10.27 15.67 -12.01
C ASP A 192 9.21 16.06 -10.97
N PHE A 193 8.23 15.20 -10.76
CA PHE A 193 7.21 15.46 -9.73
C PHE A 193 7.74 15.29 -8.30
N GLY A 194 8.82 14.52 -8.16
CA GLY A 194 9.38 14.11 -6.89
C GLY A 194 9.20 12.63 -6.62
N HIS A 195 9.70 12.21 -5.47
CA HIS A 195 9.72 10.81 -5.07
C HIS A 195 8.45 10.44 -4.30
N PHE A 196 7.71 9.43 -4.77
CA PHE A 196 6.65 8.79 -4.03
C PHE A 196 7.24 7.80 -3.02
N TYR A 197 6.83 7.92 -1.77
CA TYR A 197 7.54 7.31 -0.65
C TYR A 197 7.02 5.95 -0.20
N GLY A 198 6.09 5.32 -0.91
CA GLY A 198 5.53 4.01 -0.53
C GLY A 198 5.16 3.98 0.95
N SER A 199 5.87 3.18 1.74
CA SER A 199 5.68 3.10 3.19
C SER A 199 4.26 2.66 3.54
N SER A 200 3.65 1.84 2.69
CA SER A 200 2.29 1.37 2.91
C SER A 200 2.24 0.51 4.18
N TYR A 201 1.24 0.74 5.02
CA TYR A 201 1.11 0.11 6.33
C TYR A 201 -0.36 -0.04 6.74
N VAL A 202 -0.60 -0.88 7.74
CA VAL A 202 -1.92 -1.00 8.36
C VAL A 202 -1.87 -0.58 9.83
N SER A 203 -2.96 -0.05 10.37
CA SER A 203 -3.10 0.16 11.81
C SER A 203 -4.38 -0.43 12.35
N ALA A 204 -4.24 -0.98 13.55
CA ALA A 204 -5.29 -1.61 14.32
C ALA A 204 -5.95 -0.61 15.29
N PRO A 205 -7.20 -0.89 15.72
CA PRO A 205 -7.93 0.01 16.60
C PRO A 205 -7.25 0.27 17.95
N ASN A 206 -6.43 -0.66 18.44
CA ASN A 206 -5.71 -0.56 19.72
C ASN A 206 -4.44 0.31 19.65
N GLY A 207 -4.27 1.10 18.59
CA GLY A 207 -3.10 1.97 18.39
C GLY A 207 -1.84 1.23 17.92
N THR A 208 -1.89 -0.10 17.81
CA THR A 208 -0.82 -0.89 17.19
C THR A 208 -0.85 -0.69 15.67
N ARG A 209 0.31 -0.65 15.03
CA ARG A 209 0.43 -0.57 13.56
C ARG A 209 1.38 -1.64 13.05
N SER A 210 1.18 -2.10 11.81
CA SER A 210 2.06 -3.09 11.19
C SER A 210 3.49 -2.62 11.36
N PRO A 211 4.34 -3.47 11.94
CA PRO A 211 5.60 -3.02 12.47
C PRO A 211 6.53 -2.52 11.39
N VAL A 212 7.58 -1.87 11.89
CA VAL A 212 8.84 -1.58 11.22
C VAL A 212 9.21 -2.73 10.28
N ARG A 213 9.32 -3.95 10.79
CA ARG A 213 9.68 -5.14 10.00
C ARG A 213 8.72 -5.50 8.84
N THR A 214 7.65 -4.73 8.65
CA THR A 214 6.55 -4.99 7.72
C THR A 214 5.92 -3.75 7.06
N GLY A 215 6.51 -2.56 7.21
CA GLY A 215 6.19 -1.46 6.31
C GLY A 215 6.76 -1.78 4.94
N LEU A 216 6.01 -1.53 3.87
CA LEU A 216 6.58 -1.71 2.54
C LEU A 216 7.64 -0.64 2.27
N SER A 217 8.70 -1.01 1.57
CA SER A 217 9.83 -0.18 1.18
C SER A 217 9.39 1.17 0.59
N ARG A 218 10.26 2.17 0.71
CA ARG A 218 10.05 3.48 0.07
C ARG A 218 10.29 3.42 -1.44
N THR A 219 11.02 2.42 -1.92
CA THR A 219 11.59 2.38 -3.27
C THR A 219 11.24 1.12 -4.07
N MET A 220 10.52 0.16 -3.49
CA MET A 220 10.21 -1.13 -4.14
C MET A 220 8.70 -1.31 -4.34
N ASN A 221 8.34 -2.05 -5.40
CA ASN A 221 7.01 -2.65 -5.47
C ASN A 221 6.86 -3.60 -4.28
N GLY A 222 5.70 -3.60 -3.64
CA GLY A 222 5.50 -4.39 -2.44
C GLY A 222 4.06 -4.83 -2.23
N LEU A 223 3.89 -5.98 -1.57
CA LEU A 223 2.62 -6.51 -1.11
C LEU A 223 2.70 -6.79 0.39
N LEU A 224 1.86 -6.09 1.16
CA LEU A 224 1.68 -6.32 2.59
C LEU A 224 0.38 -7.10 2.81
N ILE A 225 0.49 -8.29 3.40
CA ILE A 225 -0.63 -9.13 3.82
C ILE A 225 -0.85 -8.95 5.33
N ALA A 226 -1.99 -8.38 5.70
CA ALA A 226 -2.38 -8.17 7.08
C ALA A 226 -3.53 -9.09 7.49
N GLU A 227 -3.39 -9.81 8.60
CA GLU A 227 -4.46 -10.61 9.20
C GLU A 227 -5.04 -9.89 10.42
N PHE A 228 -6.37 -9.83 10.46
CA PHE A 228 -7.12 -9.07 11.45
C PHE A 228 -8.24 -9.92 12.00
N ASP A 229 -8.46 -9.90 13.31
CA ASP A 229 -9.76 -10.29 13.87
C ASP A 229 -10.63 -9.05 14.06
N LEU A 230 -11.77 -9.00 13.37
CA LEU A 230 -12.71 -7.88 13.45
C LEU A 230 -13.32 -7.71 14.86
N ASN A 231 -13.25 -8.73 15.72
CA ASN A 231 -13.66 -8.59 17.12
C ASN A 231 -12.81 -7.57 17.89
N LEU A 232 -11.57 -7.30 17.47
CA LEU A 232 -10.67 -6.34 18.11
C LEU A 232 -11.28 -4.94 18.18
N CYS A 233 -12.09 -4.56 17.19
CA CYS A 233 -12.77 -3.26 17.19
C CYS A 233 -13.67 -3.08 18.40
N ARG A 234 -14.51 -4.08 18.69
CA ARG A 234 -15.39 -4.04 19.87
C ARG A 234 -14.56 -4.05 21.15
N GLN A 235 -13.57 -4.94 21.25
CA GLN A 235 -12.73 -5.05 22.45
C GLN A 235 -12.06 -3.73 22.81
N VAL A 236 -11.58 -2.98 21.82
CA VAL A 236 -10.96 -1.67 22.04
C VAL A 236 -12.01 -0.62 22.42
N LYS A 237 -13.16 -0.57 21.74
CA LYS A 237 -14.25 0.35 22.10
C LYS A 237 -14.72 0.15 23.54
N ASP A 238 -14.92 -1.10 23.94
CA ASP A 238 -15.37 -1.44 25.30
C ASP A 238 -14.30 -1.11 26.35
N HIS A 239 -13.01 -1.25 26.01
CA HIS A 239 -11.91 -0.98 26.92
C HIS A 239 -11.59 0.52 27.08
N TRP A 240 -11.63 1.29 25.98
CA TRP A 240 -11.25 2.71 25.96
C TRP A 240 -12.43 3.68 26.07
N GLY A 241 -13.66 3.21 25.82
CA GLY A 241 -14.88 4.03 25.95
C GLY A 241 -15.11 5.01 24.81
N PHE A 242 -14.36 4.94 23.71
CA PHE A 242 -14.60 5.72 22.50
C PHE A 242 -15.55 4.96 21.55
N GLN A 243 -16.63 5.62 21.08
CA GLN A 243 -17.66 5.00 20.23
C GLN A 243 -17.46 5.27 18.75
#